data_AF-A0A914C8R9-F1
#
_entry.id   AF-A0A914C8R9-F1
#
_cell.length_a   1.000
_cell.length_b   1.000
_cell.length_c   1.000
_cell.angle_alpha   90.00
_cell.angle_beta   90.00
_cell.angle_gamma   90.00
#
_symmetry.space_group_name_H-M   'P 1'
#
loop_
_entity.id
_entity.type
_entity.pdbx_description
1 polymer ?
#
loop_
_entity_poly.entity_id
_entity_poly.type
_entity_poly.pdbx_seq_one_letter_code
_entity_poly.pdbx_strand_id
1 'polypeptide(L)'
;MICLFLSISLFINVVRSQTNCIASYSNLAIKGNDINGVQGSSSSCCQSCQQKRGCLAYYWDDFNGGTCWLKNDTQPLYVNNGSSAGILSPNTNNTYSLLVNYDATNFLTNSFSFIHSKDPSQGFVNYTDQTTAEQTGLIKIQNGKVFIGVDNKTILEPNSTYGRNAVRVESLKQYNAGLFIFNIDHMPTGKGLWPAFWSYGPSWPNSGEIDILEGVWTMNYNQISLHTREGCDMQVNDSIYFNGTWVLQYNKPGTNCYIHAPGEYPGDAGCSIAAPVNTFNNGFNQAGGGVFAMEWEPEKFLRIWNFVKPNVPSDIASVRA
;
A
#
# COMPACT_ATOMS: atom_id res chain seq x y z
N MET A 1 -0.14 -3.94 27.47
CA MET A 1 1.14 -3.21 27.31
C MET A 1 0.87 -2.11 26.31
N ILE A 2 1.20 -0.85 26.59
CA ILE A 2 0.67 0.30 25.82
C ILE A 2 1.75 0.96 24.97
N CYS A 3 2.37 0.17 24.10
CA CYS A 3 3.45 0.66 23.25
C CYS A 3 3.45 0.02 21.87
N LEU A 4 4.04 0.76 20.94
CA LEU A 4 4.33 0.44 19.57
C LEU A 4 5.87 0.32 19.41
N PHE A 5 6.34 -0.76 18.80
CA PHE A 5 7.71 -0.87 18.31
C PHE A 5 7.68 -1.00 16.79
N LEU A 6 8.28 -0.06 16.07
CA LEU A 6 8.10 0.06 14.62
C LEU A 6 9.39 0.48 13.90
N SER A 7 9.55 0.00 12.66
CA SER A 7 10.35 0.62 11.60
C SER A 7 9.50 0.75 10.33
N ILE A 8 9.73 1.80 9.53
CA ILE A 8 8.94 2.09 8.33
C ILE A 8 9.86 2.19 7.12
N SER A 9 9.61 1.39 6.09
CA SER A 9 10.35 1.44 4.83
C SER A 9 9.41 1.83 3.71
N LEU A 10 9.77 2.87 2.95
CA LEU A 10 9.03 3.31 1.77
C LEU A 10 9.81 2.99 0.51
N PHE A 11 9.11 2.44 -0.47
CA PHE A 11 9.63 2.10 -1.77
C PHE A 11 8.85 2.82 -2.86
N ILE A 12 9.55 3.21 -3.92
CA ILE A 12 8.95 3.71 -5.15
C ILE A 12 8.95 2.63 -6.22
N ASN A 13 7.91 2.64 -7.04
CA ASN A 13 7.86 1.83 -8.25
C ASN A 13 9.01 2.22 -9.19
N VAL A 14 9.91 1.28 -9.45
CA VAL A 14 10.83 1.33 -10.57
C VAL A 14 10.23 0.48 -11.67
N VAL A 15 9.63 1.14 -12.65
CA VAL A 15 9.22 0.47 -13.89
C VAL A 15 10.50 0.13 -14.66
N ARG A 16 10.97 -1.11 -14.54
CA ARG A 16 11.89 -1.66 -15.54
C ARG A 16 11.03 -2.12 -16.72
N SER A 17 10.95 -1.27 -17.74
CA SER A 17 10.42 -1.70 -19.04
C SER A 17 11.33 -2.80 -19.59
N GLN A 18 10.90 -4.05 -19.48
CA GLN A 18 11.34 -5.10 -20.38
C GLN A 18 10.10 -5.57 -21.14
N THR A 19 10.09 -5.42 -22.45
CA THR A 19 9.09 -6.05 -23.30
C THR A 19 9.60 -7.45 -23.62
N ASN A 20 8.93 -8.50 -23.15
CA ASN A 20 9.33 -9.88 -23.46
C ASN A 20 8.44 -10.45 -24.56
N CYS A 21 9.03 -11.22 -25.47
CA CYS A 21 8.29 -11.94 -26.50
C CYS A 21 7.69 -13.20 -25.88
N ILE A 22 6.36 -13.21 -25.74
CA ILE A 22 5.64 -14.22 -24.95
C ILE A 22 4.92 -15.26 -25.80
N ALA A 23 4.65 -14.96 -27.06
CA ALA A 23 3.99 -15.87 -27.99
C ALA A 23 4.69 -15.80 -29.35
N SER A 24 5.04 -16.96 -29.89
CA SER A 24 5.54 -17.13 -31.25
C SER A 24 4.61 -18.08 -32.01
N TYR A 25 4.15 -17.65 -33.17
CA TYR A 25 3.23 -18.39 -34.01
C TYR A 25 3.91 -18.73 -35.34
N SER A 26 3.94 -20.00 -35.69
CA SER A 26 4.40 -20.46 -37.00
C SER A 26 3.26 -20.38 -38.02
N ASN A 27 3.58 -20.04 -39.27
CA ASN A 27 2.65 -19.95 -40.40
C ASN A 27 1.53 -18.90 -40.23
N LEU A 28 1.74 -17.92 -39.36
CA LEU A 28 0.83 -16.81 -39.12
C LEU A 28 1.54 -15.48 -39.33
N ALA A 29 0.79 -14.50 -39.82
CA ALA A 29 1.21 -13.11 -40.00
C ALA A 29 0.13 -12.15 -39.49
N ILE A 30 0.52 -10.92 -39.20
CA ILE A 30 -0.38 -9.85 -38.72
C ILE A 30 -0.64 -8.90 -39.89
N LYS A 31 -1.91 -8.72 -40.25
CA LYS A 31 -2.30 -7.92 -41.42
C LYS A 31 -2.28 -6.41 -41.10
N GLY A 32 -1.59 -5.62 -41.93
CA GLY A 32 -1.51 -4.16 -41.78
C GLY A 32 -0.74 -3.72 -40.53
N ASN A 33 -0.90 -2.46 -40.11
CA ASN A 33 -0.33 -1.92 -38.86
C ASN A 33 1.22 -1.91 -38.78
N ASP A 34 1.89 -1.94 -39.94
CA ASP A 34 3.34 -1.86 -40.07
C ASP A 34 3.88 -0.48 -39.67
N ILE A 35 4.73 -0.46 -38.64
CA ILE A 35 5.46 0.75 -38.22
C ILE A 35 6.92 0.75 -38.67
N ASN A 36 7.45 -0.41 -39.09
CA ASN A 36 8.77 -0.53 -39.71
C ASN A 36 8.96 -1.89 -40.38
N GLY A 37 9.86 -1.97 -41.36
CA GLY A 37 10.42 -3.22 -41.87
C GLY A 37 11.93 -3.26 -41.64
N VAL A 38 12.44 -4.31 -40.99
CA VAL A 38 13.87 -4.46 -40.68
C VAL A 38 14.38 -5.76 -41.28
N GLN A 39 15.49 -5.71 -42.03
CA GLN A 39 16.12 -6.91 -42.57
C GLN A 39 16.69 -7.77 -41.44
N GLY A 40 16.45 -9.08 -41.48
CA GLY A 40 16.95 -9.98 -40.44
C GLY A 40 16.35 -11.39 -40.50
N SER A 41 16.80 -12.22 -39.57
CA SER A 41 16.25 -13.56 -39.34
C SER A 41 14.97 -13.51 -38.49
N SER A 42 14.17 -14.57 -38.54
CA SER A 42 12.99 -14.72 -37.67
C SER A 42 13.33 -14.56 -36.18
N SER A 43 14.50 -15.05 -35.75
CA SER A 43 14.99 -14.91 -34.37
C SER A 43 15.31 -13.48 -33.95
N SER A 44 15.66 -12.59 -34.89
CA SER A 44 16.03 -11.19 -34.56
C SER A 44 14.83 -10.25 -34.44
N CYS A 45 13.65 -10.62 -34.95
CA CYS A 45 12.51 -9.70 -35.03
C CYS A 45 11.98 -9.25 -33.66
N CYS A 46 12.08 -10.12 -32.64
CA CYS A 46 11.75 -9.77 -31.26
C CYS A 46 12.55 -8.56 -30.77
N GLN A 47 13.87 -8.62 -30.92
CA GLN A 47 14.77 -7.55 -30.49
C GLN A 47 14.53 -6.26 -31.27
N SER A 48 14.34 -6.37 -32.59
CA SER A 48 14.02 -5.21 -33.43
C SER A 48 12.72 -4.53 -33.01
N CYS A 49 11.71 -5.31 -32.62
CA CYS A 49 10.45 -4.79 -32.09
C CYS A 49 10.63 -4.13 -30.72
N GLN A 50 11.38 -4.75 -29.80
CA GLN A 50 11.69 -4.18 -28.47
C GLN A 50 12.37 -2.81 -28.55
N GLN A 51 13.23 -2.61 -29.55
CA GLN A 51 13.95 -1.35 -29.76
C GLN A 51 13.12 -0.28 -30.49
N LYS A 52 11.97 -0.65 -31.08
CA LYS A 52 11.11 0.27 -31.81
C LYS A 52 9.97 0.74 -30.92
N ARG A 53 10.00 2.01 -30.54
CA ARG A 53 8.90 2.65 -29.81
C ARG A 53 7.55 2.43 -30.52
N GLY A 54 6.56 1.95 -29.77
CA GLY A 54 5.22 1.68 -30.27
C GLY A 54 5.04 0.31 -30.93
N CYS A 55 6.06 -0.55 -30.93
CA CYS A 55 5.93 -1.92 -31.42
C CYS A 55 5.26 -2.81 -30.38
N LEU A 56 4.11 -3.39 -30.73
CA LEU A 56 3.34 -4.33 -29.91
C LEU A 56 3.47 -5.77 -30.43
N ALA A 57 3.80 -5.96 -31.70
CA ALA A 57 3.99 -7.27 -32.29
C ALA A 57 4.93 -7.19 -33.50
N TYR A 58 5.32 -8.34 -34.03
CA TYR A 58 6.08 -8.44 -35.27
C TYR A 58 5.65 -9.69 -36.04
N TYR A 59 5.92 -9.72 -37.34
CA TYR A 59 6.04 -11.00 -38.05
C TYR A 59 7.19 -10.97 -39.02
N TRP A 60 7.74 -12.15 -39.29
CA TRP A 60 8.84 -12.39 -40.20
C TRP A 60 8.36 -13.18 -41.41
N ASP A 61 8.84 -12.82 -42.59
CA ASP A 61 8.73 -13.59 -43.83
C ASP A 61 10.03 -13.55 -44.65
N ASP A 62 10.08 -14.33 -45.74
CA ASP A 62 11.25 -14.48 -46.61
C ASP A 62 11.42 -13.32 -47.61
N PHE A 63 10.61 -12.27 -47.50
CA PHE A 63 10.69 -11.10 -48.37
C PHE A 63 12.09 -10.48 -48.32
N ASN A 64 12.68 -10.25 -49.51
CA ASN A 64 14.03 -9.68 -49.69
C ASN A 64 15.16 -10.39 -48.92
N GLY A 65 15.04 -11.70 -48.69
CA GLY A 65 16.05 -12.47 -47.94
C GLY A 65 15.82 -12.50 -46.43
N GLY A 66 14.66 -12.04 -45.97
CA GLY A 66 14.23 -12.08 -44.58
C GLY A 66 13.86 -10.70 -44.05
N THR A 67 12.58 -10.44 -43.85
CA THR A 67 12.10 -9.15 -43.34
C THR A 67 11.28 -9.32 -42.07
N CYS A 68 11.64 -8.58 -41.02
CA CYS A 68 10.87 -8.37 -39.80
C CYS A 68 9.95 -7.18 -39.95
N TRP A 69 8.67 -7.44 -40.09
CA TRP A 69 7.61 -6.45 -40.11
C TRP A 69 7.16 -6.13 -38.69
N LEU A 70 7.53 -4.94 -38.21
CA LEU A 70 7.22 -4.44 -36.86
C LEU A 70 5.82 -3.80 -36.85
N LYS A 71 4.99 -4.15 -35.87
CA LYS A 71 3.56 -3.82 -35.83
C LYS A 71 3.20 -3.04 -34.57
N ASN A 72 2.29 -2.06 -34.68
CA ASN A 72 1.70 -1.37 -33.53
C ASN A 72 0.35 -1.96 -33.07
N ASP A 73 -0.02 -3.12 -33.60
CA ASP A 73 -1.22 -3.88 -33.21
C ASP A 73 -0.92 -5.38 -33.30
N THR A 74 -1.73 -6.19 -32.61
CA THR A 74 -1.57 -7.65 -32.51
C THR A 74 -2.51 -8.44 -33.42
N GLN A 75 -3.48 -7.76 -34.04
CA GLN A 75 -4.54 -8.35 -34.86
C GLN A 75 -4.82 -7.50 -36.13
N PRO A 76 -5.51 -8.06 -37.14
CA PRO A 76 -5.96 -9.44 -37.26
C PRO A 76 -4.84 -10.38 -37.75
N LEU A 77 -4.81 -11.60 -37.20
CA LEU A 77 -3.97 -12.69 -37.68
C LEU A 77 -4.54 -13.33 -38.94
N TYR A 78 -3.66 -13.75 -39.86
CA TYR A 78 -4.01 -14.55 -41.03
C TYR A 78 -2.94 -15.60 -41.32
N VAL A 79 -3.33 -16.66 -42.04
CA VAL A 79 -2.44 -17.75 -42.44
C VAL A 79 -1.48 -17.25 -43.52
N ASN A 80 -0.18 -17.40 -43.26
CA ASN A 80 0.88 -17.14 -44.21
C ASN A 80 1.96 -18.23 -44.04
N ASN A 81 2.00 -19.19 -44.96
CA ASN A 81 2.88 -20.35 -44.81
C ASN A 81 4.35 -19.92 -44.91
N GLY A 82 5.17 -20.36 -43.95
CA GLY A 82 6.59 -19.99 -43.87
C GLY A 82 6.89 -18.74 -43.04
N SER A 83 5.86 -17.99 -42.59
CA SER A 83 6.07 -16.83 -41.71
C SER A 83 6.16 -17.20 -40.23
N SER A 84 6.71 -16.29 -39.44
CA SER A 84 6.77 -16.41 -37.98
C SER A 84 6.33 -15.10 -37.33
N ALA A 85 5.21 -15.09 -36.61
CA ALA A 85 4.71 -13.93 -35.88
C ALA A 85 5.04 -14.01 -34.39
N GLY A 86 5.13 -12.86 -33.72
CA GLY A 86 5.22 -12.80 -32.26
C GLY A 86 4.64 -11.53 -31.68
N ILE A 87 4.16 -11.61 -30.44
CA ILE A 87 3.55 -10.49 -29.70
C ILE A 87 4.46 -10.12 -28.53
N LEU A 88 4.66 -8.82 -28.33
CA LEU A 88 5.32 -8.28 -27.15
C LEU A 88 4.27 -8.10 -26.06
N SER A 89 4.48 -8.72 -24.91
CA SER A 89 3.80 -8.28 -23.70
C SER A 89 4.64 -7.17 -23.09
N PRO A 90 4.02 -6.07 -22.61
CA PRO A 90 4.67 -5.28 -21.57
C PRO A 90 4.87 -6.22 -20.37
N ASN A 91 6.11 -6.63 -20.09
CA ASN A 91 6.41 -7.22 -18.79
C ASN A 91 6.51 -6.04 -17.82
N THR A 92 5.38 -5.70 -17.20
CA THR A 92 5.34 -4.81 -16.06
C THR A 92 5.76 -5.59 -14.82
N ASN A 93 7.02 -6.03 -14.77
CA ASN A 93 7.63 -6.35 -13.49
C ASN A 93 7.80 -5.01 -12.76
N ASN A 94 6.75 -4.61 -12.03
CA ASN A 94 6.82 -3.52 -11.07
C ASN A 94 7.85 -3.95 -10.01
N THR A 95 9.07 -3.47 -10.15
CA THR A 95 10.11 -3.67 -9.14
C THR A 95 10.13 -2.45 -8.26
N TYR A 96 10.02 -2.62 -6.95
CA TYR A 96 10.12 -1.53 -6.01
C TYR A 96 11.59 -1.28 -5.61
N SER A 97 12.01 -0.02 -5.56
CA SER A 97 13.30 0.37 -4.96
C SER A 97 13.07 1.20 -3.71
N LEU A 98 13.88 0.95 -2.68
CA LEU A 98 13.84 1.71 -1.43
C LEU A 98 14.07 3.20 -1.71
N LEU A 99 13.09 4.03 -1.36
CA LEU A 99 13.19 5.49 -1.45
C LEU A 99 13.65 6.08 -0.12
N VAL A 100 13.01 5.67 0.97
CA VAL A 100 13.31 6.14 2.32
C VAL A 100 13.16 4.98 3.30
N ASN A 101 14.10 4.89 4.25
CA ASN A 101 13.95 4.05 5.43
C ASN A 101 13.85 4.96 6.67
N TYR A 102 12.81 4.77 7.47
CA TYR A 102 12.64 5.40 8.77
C TYR A 102 12.86 4.37 9.87
N ASP A 103 13.91 4.58 10.64
CA ASP A 103 14.37 3.66 11.67
C ASP A 103 14.92 4.42 12.88
N ALA A 104 15.52 3.70 13.83
CA ALA A 104 16.05 4.29 15.05
C ALA A 104 17.11 5.38 14.83
N THR A 105 17.74 5.47 13.65
CA THR A 105 18.78 6.46 13.34
C THR A 105 18.22 7.82 12.96
N ASN A 106 16.98 7.90 12.46
CA ASN A 106 16.43 9.12 11.88
C ASN A 106 14.99 9.47 12.31
N PHE A 107 14.28 8.55 12.99
CA PHE A 107 12.87 8.75 13.34
C PHE A 107 12.68 9.95 14.27
N LEU A 108 13.54 10.10 15.28
CA LEU A 108 13.46 11.16 16.30
C LEU A 108 14.22 12.43 15.94
N THR A 109 14.89 12.52 14.79
CA THR A 109 15.74 13.68 14.49
C THR A 109 15.10 14.65 13.51
N ASN A 110 14.59 14.15 12.38
CA ASN A 110 14.21 15.00 11.25
C ASN A 110 13.22 14.34 10.28
N SER A 111 12.49 13.33 10.75
CA SER A 111 11.59 12.55 9.90
C SER A 111 10.12 12.83 10.16
N PHE A 112 9.78 13.21 11.41
CA PHE A 112 8.41 13.41 11.86
C PHE A 112 8.25 14.70 12.67
N SER A 113 7.09 15.33 12.58
CA SER A 113 6.63 16.36 13.50
C SER A 113 5.87 15.74 14.67
N PHE A 114 5.94 16.37 15.83
CA PHE A 114 5.18 15.97 17.02
C PHE A 114 3.96 16.87 17.18
N ILE A 115 2.79 16.27 17.02
CA ILE A 115 1.52 16.98 17.13
C ILE A 115 1.19 17.10 18.60
N HIS A 116 0.97 18.32 19.05
CA HIS A 116 0.71 18.69 20.45
C HIS A 116 -0.54 19.58 20.57
N SER A 117 -1.41 19.50 19.57
CA SER A 117 -2.72 20.15 19.54
C SER A 117 -3.79 19.25 20.15
N LYS A 118 -4.99 19.81 20.34
CA LYS A 118 -6.17 19.05 20.75
C LYS A 118 -6.49 17.97 19.72
N ASP A 119 -6.86 16.79 20.20
CA ASP A 119 -7.20 15.65 19.36
C ASP A 119 -8.43 15.94 18.47
N PRO A 120 -8.31 15.83 17.14
CA PRO A 120 -9.43 16.03 16.21
C PRO A 120 -10.59 15.05 16.44
N SER A 121 -10.29 13.81 16.84
CA SER A 121 -11.28 12.78 17.21
C SER A 121 -11.87 12.96 18.62
N GLN A 122 -11.51 14.03 19.32
CA GLN A 122 -12.03 14.38 20.66
C GLN A 122 -11.80 13.31 21.73
N GLY A 123 -10.72 12.52 21.59
CA GLY A 123 -10.33 11.52 22.56
C GLY A 123 -9.88 12.11 23.91
N PHE A 124 -9.92 11.30 24.96
CA PHE A 124 -9.39 11.65 26.29
C PHE A 124 -7.86 11.50 26.33
N VAL A 125 -7.17 12.28 25.51
CA VAL A 125 -5.73 12.25 25.29
C VAL A 125 -5.12 13.65 25.44
N ASN A 126 -3.87 13.71 25.87
CA ASN A 126 -3.04 14.90 25.82
C ASN A 126 -1.80 14.59 24.97
N TYR A 127 -1.74 15.08 23.73
CA TYR A 127 -0.57 14.84 22.90
C TYR A 127 0.58 15.77 23.32
N THR A 128 1.72 15.19 23.67
CA THR A 128 2.89 15.93 24.14
C THR A 128 3.84 16.27 23.00
N ASP A 129 4.54 17.40 23.11
CA ASP A 129 5.68 17.69 22.24
C ASP A 129 6.81 16.66 22.39
N GLN A 130 7.77 16.70 21.45
CA GLN A 130 8.88 15.76 21.41
C GLN A 130 9.71 15.75 22.70
N THR A 131 10.11 16.93 23.17
CA THR A 131 10.97 17.07 24.36
C THR A 131 10.32 16.43 25.58
N THR A 132 9.03 16.70 25.79
CA THR A 132 8.25 16.12 26.88
C THR A 132 8.11 14.60 26.71
N ALA A 133 7.80 14.13 25.51
CA ALA A 133 7.66 12.71 25.22
C ALA A 133 8.95 11.92 25.46
N GLU A 134 10.10 12.48 25.10
CA GLU A 134 11.42 11.87 25.34
C GLU A 134 11.77 11.85 26.84
N GLN A 135 11.59 12.97 27.54
CA GLN A 135 11.87 13.09 28.98
C GLN A 135 11.00 12.16 29.83
N THR A 136 9.74 11.98 29.43
CA THR A 136 8.78 11.11 30.12
C THR A 136 8.84 9.66 29.63
N GLY A 137 9.65 9.37 28.61
CA GLY A 137 9.86 8.03 28.07
C GLY A 137 8.68 7.48 27.25
N LEU A 138 7.79 8.36 26.80
CA LEU A 138 6.69 8.04 25.88
C LEU A 138 7.22 7.76 24.48
N ILE A 139 8.32 8.38 24.07
CA ILE A 139 9.04 8.03 22.86
C ILE A 139 10.53 7.86 23.15
N LYS A 140 11.16 6.83 22.58
CA LYS A 140 12.59 6.57 22.75
C LYS A 140 13.10 5.55 21.74
N ILE A 141 14.42 5.48 21.60
CA ILE A 141 15.06 4.31 21.01
C ILE A 141 15.30 3.27 22.11
N GLN A 142 14.80 2.05 21.88
CA GLN A 142 14.98 0.94 22.79
C GLN A 142 15.36 -0.31 21.98
N ASN A 143 16.52 -0.89 22.30
CA ASN A 143 17.07 -2.07 21.62
C ASN A 143 17.18 -1.88 20.09
N GLY A 144 17.62 -0.69 19.66
CA GLY A 144 17.76 -0.36 18.23
C GLY A 144 16.44 -0.14 17.49
N LYS A 145 15.31 -0.04 18.21
CA LYS A 145 13.97 0.16 17.64
C LYS A 145 13.32 1.41 18.19
N VAL A 146 12.45 2.02 17.39
CA VAL A 146 11.61 3.12 17.85
C VAL A 146 10.52 2.55 18.75
N PHE A 147 10.45 3.05 19.97
CA PHE A 147 9.36 2.79 20.93
C PHE A 147 8.48 4.02 20.99
N ILE A 148 7.16 3.85 20.84
CA ILE A 148 6.15 4.88 21.06
C ILE A 148 5.11 4.33 22.03
N GLY A 149 4.85 5.00 23.13
CA GLY A 149 3.89 4.55 24.13
C GLY A 149 3.04 5.69 24.68
N VAL A 150 2.27 5.37 25.72
CA VAL A 150 1.47 6.34 26.46
C VAL A 150 1.80 6.27 27.94
N ASP A 151 1.39 7.31 28.67
CA ASP A 151 1.52 7.31 30.12
C ASP A 151 0.71 6.18 30.74
N ASN A 152 1.41 5.26 31.41
CA ASN A 152 0.85 4.11 32.09
C ASN A 152 1.05 4.14 33.61
N LYS A 153 1.41 5.31 34.17
CA LYS A 153 1.71 5.48 35.60
C LYS A 153 0.76 6.45 36.28
N THR A 154 0.39 7.54 35.59
CA THR A 154 -0.42 8.59 36.19
C THR A 154 -1.87 8.15 36.30
N ILE A 155 -2.42 8.32 37.51
CA ILE A 155 -3.85 8.24 37.79
C ILE A 155 -4.45 9.61 37.43
N LEU A 156 -5.44 9.60 36.55
CA LEU A 156 -6.14 10.81 36.12
C LEU A 156 -7.52 10.84 36.76
N GLU A 157 -7.91 12.01 37.23
CA GLU A 157 -9.26 12.21 37.73
C GLU A 157 -10.28 12.16 36.57
N PRO A 158 -11.47 11.58 36.77
CA PRO A 158 -12.49 11.45 35.71
C PRO A 158 -12.90 12.76 35.05
N ASN A 159 -12.77 13.88 35.76
CA ASN A 159 -13.11 15.23 35.31
C ASN A 159 -11.88 16.07 34.96
N SER A 160 -10.70 15.45 34.79
CA SER A 160 -9.50 16.14 34.34
C SER A 160 -9.76 16.86 33.02
N THR A 161 -9.33 18.12 32.93
CA THR A 161 -9.37 18.90 31.68
C THR A 161 -8.35 18.42 30.65
N TYR A 162 -7.42 17.56 31.04
CA TYR A 162 -6.39 16.98 30.19
C TYR A 162 -6.47 15.46 30.22
N GLY A 163 -6.39 14.85 29.03
CA GLY A 163 -6.40 13.41 28.86
C GLY A 163 -5.06 12.75 29.18
N ARG A 164 -4.97 11.45 28.90
CA ARG A 164 -3.72 10.67 29.11
C ARG A 164 -2.64 11.13 28.15
N ASN A 165 -1.43 11.37 28.68
CA ASN A 165 -0.29 11.75 27.85
C ASN A 165 0.01 10.65 26.82
N ALA A 166 0.11 11.04 25.56
CA ALA A 166 0.42 10.17 24.44
C ALA A 166 1.19 10.94 23.37
N VAL A 167 1.57 10.24 22.29
CA VAL A 167 2.32 10.80 21.18
C VAL A 167 1.54 10.60 19.87
N ARG A 168 1.42 11.68 19.10
CA ARG A 168 1.02 11.65 17.69
C ARG A 168 2.17 12.24 16.88
N VAL A 169 2.64 11.47 15.89
CA VAL A 169 3.70 11.89 14.98
C VAL A 169 3.20 11.86 13.55
N GLU A 170 3.61 12.85 12.75
CA GLU A 170 3.23 12.96 11.33
C GLU A 170 4.50 13.12 10.50
N SER A 171 4.60 12.41 9.37
CA SER A 171 5.82 12.45 8.55
C SER A 171 6.01 13.83 7.92
N LEU A 172 7.24 14.33 7.93
CA LEU A 172 7.56 15.60 7.27
C LEU A 172 7.49 15.50 5.74
N LYS A 173 7.75 14.31 5.21
CA LYS A 173 7.60 14.02 3.77
C LYS A 173 6.17 13.58 3.48
N GLN A 174 5.68 14.01 2.32
CA GLN A 174 4.39 13.62 1.76
C GLN A 174 4.61 12.76 0.52
N TYR A 175 3.66 11.87 0.24
CA TYR A 175 3.73 10.90 -0.84
C TYR A 175 2.39 10.84 -1.56
N ASN A 176 2.44 10.54 -2.86
CA ASN A 176 1.26 10.45 -3.72
C ASN A 176 1.13 9.08 -4.41
N ALA A 177 2.07 8.16 -4.20
CA ALA A 177 2.07 6.78 -4.66
C ALA A 177 3.23 6.03 -3.98
N GLY A 178 3.19 4.70 -3.99
CA GLY A 178 4.32 3.87 -3.55
C GLY A 178 3.92 2.57 -2.87
N LEU A 179 4.93 1.81 -2.44
CA LEU A 179 4.78 0.69 -1.54
C LEU A 179 5.35 1.08 -0.17
N PHE A 180 4.49 1.10 0.82
CA PHE A 180 4.80 1.46 2.18
C PHE A 180 4.81 0.19 3.03
N ILE A 181 5.90 -0.08 3.72
CA ILE A 181 6.09 -1.28 4.53
C ILE A 181 6.33 -0.86 5.98
N PHE A 182 5.49 -1.35 6.89
CA PHE A 182 5.53 -1.06 8.31
C PHE A 182 5.82 -2.34 9.08
N ASN A 183 7.00 -2.45 9.66
CA ASN A 183 7.39 -3.63 10.44
C ASN A 183 7.18 -3.33 11.92
N ILE A 184 6.15 -3.93 12.52
CA ILE A 184 5.71 -3.68 13.88
C ILE A 184 5.94 -4.93 14.71
N ASP A 185 6.75 -4.84 15.77
CA ASP A 185 6.97 -5.97 16.67
C ASP A 185 5.92 -6.07 17.78
N HIS A 186 5.30 -4.95 18.12
CA HIS A 186 4.28 -4.86 19.16
C HIS A 186 3.44 -3.61 18.92
N MET A 187 2.14 -3.67 19.19
CA MET A 187 1.19 -2.53 19.13
C MET A 187 0.48 -2.32 20.48
N PRO A 188 -0.12 -1.14 20.75
CA PRO A 188 -0.82 -0.88 22.01
C PRO A 188 -1.99 -1.82 22.28
N THR A 189 -2.15 -2.27 23.54
CA THR A 189 -3.27 -3.13 23.99
C THR A 189 -3.88 -2.65 25.29
N GLY A 190 -5.22 -2.63 25.38
CA GLY A 190 -5.92 -2.26 26.62
C GLY A 190 -7.26 -1.56 26.42
N LYS A 191 -7.95 -1.29 27.55
CA LYS A 191 -9.24 -0.58 27.56
C LYS A 191 -9.14 0.89 27.23
N GLY A 192 -10.06 1.37 26.39
CA GLY A 192 -10.16 2.77 25.97
C GLY A 192 -9.07 3.24 25.02
N LEU A 193 -8.26 2.34 24.45
CA LEU A 193 -7.26 2.69 23.46
C LEU A 193 -7.85 2.73 22.04
N TRP A 194 -7.32 3.62 21.22
CA TRP A 194 -7.58 3.73 19.78
C TRP A 194 -6.25 4.03 19.08
N PRO A 195 -5.37 3.05 18.87
CA PRO A 195 -4.15 3.25 18.11
C PRO A 195 -4.45 3.22 16.61
N ALA A 196 -3.79 4.10 15.87
CA ALA A 196 -3.89 4.18 14.41
C ALA A 196 -2.51 4.36 13.78
N PHE A 197 -2.33 3.73 12.62
CA PHE A 197 -1.32 4.07 11.63
C PHE A 197 -2.05 4.28 10.31
N TRP A 198 -2.03 5.52 9.83
CA TRP A 198 -2.90 6.00 8.78
C TRP A 198 -2.20 7.08 7.96
N SER A 199 -2.81 7.46 6.85
CA SER A 199 -2.34 8.56 6.00
C SER A 199 -3.51 9.43 5.57
N TYR A 200 -3.26 10.72 5.35
CA TYR A 200 -4.27 11.66 4.89
C TYR A 200 -3.65 12.76 4.06
N GLY A 201 -4.47 13.36 3.21
CA GLY A 201 -4.04 14.48 2.37
C GLY A 201 -4.27 15.86 3.01
N PRO A 202 -3.74 16.93 2.40
CA PRO A 202 -3.67 18.27 3.01
C PRO A 202 -5.03 18.96 3.22
N SER A 203 -6.08 18.53 2.51
CA SER A 203 -7.43 19.04 2.68
C SER A 203 -8.37 17.86 2.94
N TRP A 204 -8.52 17.48 4.21
CA TRP A 204 -9.44 16.43 4.62
C TRP A 204 -10.90 16.91 4.57
N PRO A 205 -11.87 16.09 4.11
CA PRO A 205 -11.71 14.74 3.53
C PRO A 205 -11.43 14.76 2.00
N ASN A 206 -11.38 15.95 1.38
CA ASN A 206 -11.28 16.11 -0.08
C ASN A 206 -10.04 15.47 -0.73
N SER A 207 -9.00 15.24 0.07
CA SER A 207 -7.74 14.63 -0.32
C SER A 207 -7.60 13.17 0.12
N GLY A 208 -8.65 12.61 0.75
CA GLY A 208 -8.68 11.25 1.25
C GLY A 208 -7.94 11.03 2.58
N GLU A 209 -8.32 9.96 3.25
CA GLU A 209 -7.65 9.32 4.37
C GLU A 209 -7.70 7.80 4.19
N ILE A 210 -6.61 7.13 4.56
CA ILE A 210 -6.40 5.68 4.45
C ILE A 210 -5.91 5.16 5.80
N ASP A 211 -6.76 4.39 6.47
CA ASP A 211 -6.44 3.71 7.72
C ASP A 211 -5.86 2.34 7.43
N ILE A 212 -4.54 2.22 7.61
CA ILE A 212 -3.78 1.01 7.25
C ILE A 212 -3.81 0.02 8.42
N LEU A 213 -3.69 0.56 9.64
CA LEU A 213 -3.79 -0.17 10.89
C LEU A 213 -4.62 0.67 11.85
N GLU A 214 -5.81 0.20 12.19
CA GLU A 214 -6.70 0.87 13.12
C GLU A 214 -7.57 -0.14 13.89
N GLY A 215 -7.91 0.22 15.11
CA GLY A 215 -8.91 -0.48 15.88
C GLY A 215 -9.13 0.19 17.21
N VAL A 216 -10.31 -0.03 17.78
CA VAL A 216 -10.66 0.49 19.09
C VAL A 216 -10.73 -0.62 20.12
N TRP A 217 -10.43 -0.24 21.35
CA TRP A 217 -10.77 -1.00 22.52
C TRP A 217 -10.14 -2.42 22.48
N THR A 218 -10.95 -3.48 22.50
CA THR A 218 -10.50 -4.88 22.55
C THR A 218 -10.73 -5.63 21.24
N MET A 219 -10.91 -4.90 20.14
CA MET A 219 -10.91 -5.51 18.81
C MET A 219 -9.69 -6.42 18.66
N ASN A 220 -9.90 -7.60 18.10
CA ASN A 220 -8.87 -8.60 17.85
C ASN A 220 -8.53 -8.72 16.36
N TYR A 221 -9.08 -7.83 15.54
CA TYR A 221 -8.83 -7.72 14.11
C TYR A 221 -8.47 -6.27 13.78
N ASN A 222 -7.67 -6.10 12.73
CA ASN A 222 -7.39 -4.80 12.15
C ASN A 222 -8.59 -4.34 11.33
N GLN A 223 -9.04 -3.11 11.52
CA GLN A 223 -10.00 -2.47 10.63
C GLN A 223 -9.23 -1.57 9.66
N ILE A 224 -9.46 -1.78 8.37
CA ILE A 224 -8.84 -0.99 7.29
C ILE A 224 -9.95 -0.15 6.69
N SER A 225 -9.79 1.17 6.70
CA SER A 225 -10.85 2.12 6.30
C SER A 225 -10.36 3.11 5.27
N LEU A 226 -11.26 3.60 4.42
CA LEU A 226 -11.04 4.77 3.57
C LEU A 226 -12.11 5.82 3.86
N HIS A 227 -11.65 7.07 3.97
CA HIS A 227 -12.48 8.23 4.20
C HIS A 227 -12.26 9.23 3.07
N THR A 228 -13.30 9.55 2.31
CA THR A 228 -13.19 10.38 1.11
C THR A 228 -14.28 11.43 1.04
N ARG A 229 -14.16 12.34 0.07
CA ARG A 229 -15.30 13.09 -0.48
C ARG A 229 -16.27 12.16 -1.24
N GLU A 230 -17.42 12.68 -1.61
CA GLU A 230 -18.42 11.98 -2.43
C GLU A 230 -17.83 11.47 -3.76
N GLY A 231 -18.31 10.31 -4.21
CA GLY A 231 -17.96 9.71 -5.51
C GLY A 231 -16.84 8.68 -5.49
N CYS A 232 -16.53 8.11 -4.32
CA CYS A 232 -15.60 6.99 -4.17
C CYS A 232 -16.30 5.87 -3.40
N ASP A 233 -16.86 4.92 -4.13
CA ASP A 233 -17.56 3.77 -3.56
C ASP A 233 -16.86 2.48 -3.97
N MET A 234 -16.69 1.58 -3.01
CA MET A 234 -16.34 0.19 -3.26
C MET A 234 -17.58 -0.60 -3.66
N GLN A 235 -17.39 -1.76 -4.28
CA GLN A 235 -18.48 -2.67 -4.62
C GLN A 235 -18.48 -3.89 -3.70
N VAL A 236 -19.67 -4.40 -3.33
CA VAL A 236 -19.78 -5.56 -2.43
C VAL A 236 -19.02 -6.79 -2.98
N ASN A 237 -19.05 -6.98 -4.30
CA ASN A 237 -18.34 -8.04 -5.02
C ASN A 237 -16.82 -7.88 -5.05
N ASP A 238 -16.26 -6.75 -4.61
CA ASP A 238 -14.81 -6.61 -4.45
C ASP A 238 -14.24 -7.54 -3.37
N SER A 239 -15.11 -8.16 -2.56
CA SER A 239 -14.77 -9.24 -1.62
C SER A 239 -14.05 -10.43 -2.24
N ILE A 240 -14.08 -10.59 -3.57
CA ILE A 240 -13.26 -11.60 -4.27
C ILE A 240 -11.75 -11.27 -4.27
N TYR A 241 -11.37 -10.01 -4.01
CA TYR A 241 -9.99 -9.54 -4.07
C TYR A 241 -9.30 -9.46 -2.71
N PHE A 242 -9.99 -9.74 -1.61
CA PHE A 242 -9.43 -9.68 -0.26
C PHE A 242 -9.94 -10.81 0.64
N ASN A 243 -9.14 -11.16 1.64
CA ASN A 243 -9.47 -12.23 2.61
C ASN A 243 -10.20 -11.72 3.87
N GLY A 244 -10.42 -10.41 3.97
CA GLY A 244 -11.21 -9.80 5.05
C GLY A 244 -12.71 -9.86 4.81
N THR A 245 -13.47 -9.21 5.67
CA THR A 245 -14.93 -9.08 5.57
C THR A 245 -15.34 -7.63 5.68
N TRP A 246 -16.34 -7.20 4.92
CA TRP A 246 -16.92 -5.87 5.08
C TRP A 246 -17.37 -5.63 6.52
N VAL A 247 -16.98 -4.50 7.09
CA VAL A 247 -17.57 -4.02 8.34
C VAL A 247 -19.01 -3.63 8.04
N LEU A 248 -19.94 -4.11 8.87
CA LEU A 248 -21.35 -3.84 8.66
C LEU A 248 -21.72 -2.46 9.19
N GLN A 249 -22.38 -1.68 8.36
CA GLN A 249 -23.04 -0.43 8.71
C GLN A 249 -24.54 -0.63 8.57
N TYR A 250 -25.29 -0.47 9.66
CA TYR A 250 -26.73 -0.77 9.73
C TYR A 250 -27.11 -2.13 9.12
N ASN A 251 -26.36 -3.17 9.45
CA ASN A 251 -26.52 -4.55 8.94
C ASN A 251 -26.33 -4.71 7.42
N LYS A 252 -25.63 -3.78 6.78
CA LYS A 252 -25.23 -3.87 5.36
C LYS A 252 -23.72 -3.70 5.21
N PRO A 253 -23.08 -4.26 4.18
CA PRO A 253 -21.67 -3.98 3.89
C PRO A 253 -21.39 -2.48 3.76
N GLY A 254 -20.47 -1.94 4.58
CA GLY A 254 -20.03 -0.55 4.52
C GLY A 254 -19.07 -0.31 3.36
N THR A 255 -19.60 -0.12 2.15
CA THR A 255 -18.80 0.04 0.93
C THR A 255 -18.69 1.48 0.44
N ASN A 256 -19.45 2.42 1.02
CA ASN A 256 -19.39 3.82 0.63
C ASN A 256 -18.28 4.52 1.43
N CYS A 257 -17.30 5.12 0.74
CA CYS A 257 -16.16 5.73 1.41
C CYS A 257 -16.39 7.21 1.74
N TYR A 258 -17.50 7.79 1.30
CA TYR A 258 -17.85 9.17 1.57
C TYR A 258 -18.20 9.36 3.05
N ILE A 259 -17.49 10.26 3.73
CA ILE A 259 -17.69 10.51 5.16
C ILE A 259 -19.10 10.99 5.54
N HIS A 260 -19.87 11.56 4.61
CA HIS A 260 -21.27 11.96 4.88
C HIS A 260 -22.27 11.14 4.08
N ALA A 261 -21.95 9.88 3.81
CA ALA A 261 -22.83 8.96 3.11
C ALA A 261 -24.18 8.81 3.85
N PRO A 262 -25.31 8.85 3.11
CA PRO A 262 -26.62 8.70 3.71
C PRO A 262 -26.80 7.34 4.37
N GLY A 263 -27.23 7.34 5.63
CA GLY A 263 -27.49 6.11 6.36
C GLY A 263 -26.24 5.42 6.90
N GLU A 264 -25.16 6.15 7.14
CA GLU A 264 -24.00 5.70 7.91
C GLU A 264 -24.04 6.24 9.35
N TYR A 265 -23.57 5.44 10.32
CA TYR A 265 -23.43 5.85 11.71
C TYR A 265 -22.22 5.20 12.39
N PRO A 266 -21.40 5.98 13.13
CA PRO A 266 -21.45 7.45 13.20
C PRO A 266 -21.20 8.08 11.82
N GLY A 267 -21.65 9.33 11.62
CA GLY A 267 -21.20 10.09 10.45
C GLY A 267 -19.67 10.04 10.41
N ASP A 268 -19.10 9.89 9.22
CA ASP A 268 -17.68 9.70 8.95
C ASP A 268 -17.18 8.25 9.05
N ALA A 269 -18.06 7.24 8.97
CA ALA A 269 -17.66 5.83 9.00
C ALA A 269 -16.74 5.42 7.84
N GLY A 270 -16.95 5.97 6.64
CA GLY A 270 -16.19 5.59 5.45
C GLY A 270 -16.42 4.13 5.07
N CYS A 271 -15.60 3.57 4.18
CA CYS A 271 -15.72 2.17 3.77
C CYS A 271 -14.67 1.34 4.48
N SER A 272 -15.07 0.25 5.16
CA SER A 272 -14.15 -0.50 6.02
C SER A 272 -14.19 -2.01 5.79
N ILE A 273 -13.00 -2.61 5.86
CA ILE A 273 -12.78 -4.06 5.80
C ILE A 273 -12.17 -4.50 7.13
N ALA A 274 -12.80 -5.46 7.80
CA ALA A 274 -12.23 -6.18 8.92
C ALA A 274 -11.28 -7.27 8.40
N ALA A 275 -10.01 -7.20 8.80
CA ALA A 275 -9.04 -8.26 8.53
C ALA A 275 -9.38 -9.54 9.33
N PRO A 276 -8.76 -10.70 8.99
CA PRO A 276 -8.90 -11.89 9.81
C PRO A 276 -8.55 -11.65 11.28
N VAL A 277 -9.10 -12.44 12.20
CA VAL A 277 -8.80 -12.33 13.64
C VAL A 277 -7.31 -12.53 13.94
N ASN A 278 -6.86 -12.05 15.10
CA ASN A 278 -5.48 -12.03 15.58
C ASN A 278 -4.51 -11.15 14.76
N THR A 279 -5.06 -10.25 13.95
CA THR A 279 -4.30 -9.24 13.19
C THR A 279 -4.10 -7.93 13.95
N PHE A 280 -4.68 -7.82 15.15
CA PHE A 280 -4.61 -6.64 16.01
C PHE A 280 -4.51 -7.03 17.49
N ASN A 281 -4.12 -6.07 18.33
CA ASN A 281 -4.11 -6.17 19.78
C ASN A 281 -3.26 -7.37 20.29
N ASN A 282 -3.73 -8.04 21.34
CA ASN A 282 -3.02 -9.17 21.96
C ASN A 282 -2.68 -10.30 20.97
N GLY A 283 -3.54 -10.61 20.00
CA GLY A 283 -3.27 -11.67 19.03
C GLY A 283 -2.04 -11.38 18.18
N PHE A 284 -1.92 -10.14 17.67
CA PHE A 284 -0.76 -9.68 16.93
C PHE A 284 0.51 -9.70 17.78
N ASN A 285 0.43 -9.21 19.02
CA ASN A 285 1.59 -9.14 19.92
C ASN A 285 2.08 -10.52 20.38
N GLN A 286 1.16 -11.46 20.62
CA GLN A 286 1.50 -12.83 21.00
C GLN A 286 2.22 -13.59 19.87
N ALA A 287 1.94 -13.24 18.62
CA ALA A 287 2.68 -13.75 17.46
C ALA A 287 4.07 -13.10 17.28
N GLY A 288 4.45 -12.14 18.15
CA GLY A 288 5.69 -11.38 18.03
C GLY A 288 5.63 -10.28 16.98
N GLY A 289 4.43 -9.85 16.61
CA GLY A 289 4.16 -8.80 15.65
C GLY A 289 4.08 -9.27 14.20
N GLY A 290 4.42 -8.38 13.27
CA GLY A 290 4.11 -8.57 11.86
C GLY A 290 4.47 -7.38 10.98
N VAL A 291 4.06 -7.46 9.72
CA VAL A 291 4.25 -6.41 8.73
C VAL A 291 2.92 -5.99 8.15
N PHE A 292 2.70 -4.68 8.06
CA PHE A 292 1.64 -4.08 7.27
C PHE A 292 2.27 -3.53 6.00
N ALA A 293 1.66 -3.80 4.85
CA ALA A 293 2.10 -3.24 3.58
C ALA A 293 0.94 -2.53 2.90
N MET A 294 1.16 -1.32 2.40
CA MET A 294 0.20 -0.58 1.58
C MET A 294 0.83 -0.30 0.22
N GLU A 295 0.21 -0.79 -0.84
CA GLU A 295 0.57 -0.49 -2.23
C GLU A 295 -0.47 0.49 -2.78
N TRP A 296 -0.04 1.70 -3.09
CA TRP A 296 -0.89 2.76 -3.62
C TRP A 296 -0.44 3.18 -5.01
N GLU A 297 -1.29 2.92 -6.00
CA GLU A 297 -1.14 3.36 -7.38
C GLU A 297 -2.42 4.14 -7.79
N PRO A 298 -2.42 5.49 -7.75
CA PRO A 298 -3.60 6.38 -7.75
C PRO A 298 -4.67 6.23 -8.84
N GLU A 299 -4.46 5.39 -9.85
CA GLU A 299 -5.39 5.16 -10.95
C GLU A 299 -5.71 3.67 -11.17
N LYS A 300 -5.12 2.78 -10.36
CA LYS A 300 -5.26 1.34 -10.52
C LYS A 300 -5.83 0.69 -9.29
N PHE A 301 -5.14 0.83 -8.16
CA PHE A 301 -5.52 0.14 -6.95
C PHE A 301 -4.89 0.78 -5.72
N LEU A 302 -5.55 0.51 -4.61
CA LEU A 302 -5.01 0.59 -3.27
C LEU A 302 -5.13 -0.81 -2.68
N ARG A 303 -4.02 -1.39 -2.24
CA ARG A 303 -4.00 -2.74 -1.66
C ARG A 303 -3.27 -2.69 -0.33
N ILE A 304 -3.84 -3.36 0.67
CA ILE A 304 -3.27 -3.42 2.00
C ILE A 304 -3.15 -4.89 2.41
N TRP A 305 -1.97 -5.27 2.88
CA TRP A 305 -1.69 -6.58 3.43
C TRP A 305 -1.35 -6.50 4.91
N ASN A 306 -1.83 -7.48 5.65
CA ASN A 306 -1.48 -7.69 7.05
C ASN A 306 -0.83 -9.06 7.22
N PHE A 307 0.47 -9.07 7.47
CA PHE A 307 1.26 -10.27 7.65
C PHE A 307 1.63 -10.43 9.13
N VAL A 308 0.91 -11.30 9.84
CA VAL A 308 1.27 -11.69 11.21
C VAL A 308 2.38 -12.75 11.14
N LYS A 309 3.42 -12.64 11.97
CA LYS A 309 4.52 -13.64 12.02
C LYS A 309 3.96 -15.05 12.33
N PRO A 310 4.51 -16.12 11.73
CA PRO A 310 5.68 -16.14 10.84
C PRO A 310 5.37 -15.91 9.35
N ASN A 311 4.13 -15.54 8.99
CA ASN A 311 3.65 -15.52 7.60
C ASN A 311 4.07 -14.27 6.81
N VAL A 312 5.23 -13.69 7.12
CA VAL A 312 5.73 -12.52 6.39
C VAL A 312 6.53 -13.00 5.17
N PRO A 313 6.21 -12.51 3.95
CA PRO A 313 6.97 -12.84 2.74
C PRO A 313 8.47 -12.60 2.86
N SER A 314 9.27 -13.45 2.23
CA SER A 314 10.74 -13.43 2.34
C SER A 314 11.38 -12.21 1.67
N ASP A 315 10.79 -11.72 0.58
CA ASP A 315 11.19 -10.50 -0.12
C ASP A 315 11.03 -9.27 0.80
N ILE A 316 9.92 -9.17 1.53
CA ILE A 316 9.71 -8.17 2.58
C ILE A 316 10.68 -8.39 3.76
N ALA A 317 10.96 -9.65 4.12
CA ALA A 317 11.88 -9.97 5.20
C ALA A 317 13.32 -9.48 4.95
N SER A 318 13.74 -9.51 3.69
CA SER A 318 15.10 -9.12 3.29
C SER A 318 15.39 -7.63 3.42
N VAL A 319 14.36 -6.78 3.53
CA VAL A 319 14.53 -5.32 3.65
C VAL A 319 14.52 -4.81 5.10
N ARG A 320 14.54 -5.71 6.09
CA ARG A 320 14.50 -5.38 7.53
C ARG A 320 15.88 -5.13 8.15
N ALA A 321 16.91 -4.81 7.36
CA ALA A 321 18.28 -4.62 7.83
C ALA A 321 18.49 -3.22 8.44
#